data_AF-A0A541B7M4-F1
#
_entry.id   AF-A0A541B7M4-F1
#
_cell.length_a   1.000
_cell.length_b   1.000
_cell.length_c   1.000
_cell.angle_alpha   90.00
_cell.angle_beta   90.00
_cell.angle_gamma   90.00
#
_symmetry.space_group_name_H-M   'P 1'
#
loop_
_entity.id
_entity.type
_entity.pdbx_description
1 polymer ?
#
loop_
_entity_poly.entity_id
_entity_poly.type
_entity_poly.pdbx_seq_one_letter_code
_entity_poly.pdbx_strand_id
1 'polypeptide(L)'
;MDDTNGRNGAGRTDRTIHREVSAPHAHDELESLREELDRIDGQLLDSVRDRIDVCARIAVVKRRSAIPMMQPRRVGAVHEHARSYAQRHDLSVDFLRNLYDLLIAETCRVEDAIIDAVEPPDELGVRVRAVGGD
;
A
#
# COMPACT_ATOMS: atom_id res chain seq x y z
N MET A 1 60.13 -56.87 -28.86
CA MET A 1 59.30 -56.33 -29.95
C MET A 1 57.90 -56.80 -29.65
N ASP A 2 57.16 -55.98 -28.93
CA ASP A 2 55.73 -56.16 -28.69
C ASP A 2 55.13 -54.77 -28.86
N ASP A 3 54.71 -54.51 -30.09
CA ASP A 3 54.29 -53.21 -30.58
C ASP A 3 52.78 -53.04 -30.43
N THR A 4 52.40 -51.79 -30.20
CA THR A 4 51.11 -51.16 -30.53
C THR A 4 49.97 -51.20 -29.51
N ASN A 5 50.03 -50.19 -28.65
CA ASN A 5 48.93 -49.30 -28.29
C ASN A 5 48.07 -48.87 -29.50
N GLY A 6 46.73 -48.80 -29.30
CA GLY A 6 45.88 -47.78 -29.91
C GLY A 6 44.96 -48.19 -31.06
N ARG A 7 43.65 -48.30 -30.80
CA ARG A 7 42.63 -47.94 -31.79
C ARG A 7 41.37 -47.35 -31.15
N ASN A 8 41.13 -46.08 -31.47
CA ASN A 8 39.94 -45.29 -31.20
C ASN A 8 38.75 -45.71 -32.07
N GLY A 9 37.53 -45.46 -31.56
CA GLY A 9 36.47 -44.77 -32.32
C GLY A 9 35.25 -45.57 -32.78
N ALA A 10 34.14 -45.45 -32.03
CA ALA A 10 32.76 -45.37 -32.51
C ALA A 10 31.87 -45.16 -31.27
N GLY A 11 31.28 -43.99 -31.01
CA GLY A 11 30.27 -43.40 -31.86
C GLY A 11 28.88 -43.78 -31.33
N ARG A 12 28.40 -43.08 -30.30
CA ARG A 12 26.97 -42.83 -30.12
C ARG A 12 26.77 -41.63 -29.22
N THR A 13 26.69 -40.46 -29.86
CA THR A 13 26.04 -39.29 -29.27
C THR A 13 24.60 -39.66 -29.00
N ASP A 14 24.30 -40.14 -27.80
CA ASP A 14 22.94 -40.16 -27.28
C ASP A 14 22.60 -38.73 -26.86
N ARG A 15 22.47 -37.87 -27.87
CA ARG A 15 21.94 -36.51 -27.71
C ARG A 15 20.44 -36.70 -27.61
N THR A 16 20.01 -37.16 -26.44
CA THR A 16 18.62 -37.26 -26.06
C THR A 16 18.00 -35.91 -26.31
N ILE A 17 17.10 -35.92 -27.29
CA ILE A 17 16.23 -34.83 -27.71
C ILE A 17 15.32 -34.56 -26.51
N HIS A 18 15.82 -33.77 -25.53
CA HIS A 18 14.98 -33.14 -24.54
C HIS A 18 14.19 -32.05 -25.26
N ARG A 19 13.09 -32.49 -25.85
CA ARG A 19 12.15 -31.68 -26.62
C ARG A 19 11.66 -30.54 -25.72
N GLU A 20 12.03 -29.34 -26.13
CA GLU A 20 11.73 -28.00 -25.62
C GLU A 20 10.21 -27.66 -25.63
N VAL A 21 9.36 -28.54 -25.11
CA VAL A 21 7.88 -28.36 -25.18
C VAL A 21 7.30 -27.62 -23.99
N SER A 22 8.10 -27.21 -23.00
CA SER A 22 7.57 -26.66 -21.75
C SER A 22 7.53 -25.13 -21.63
N ALA A 23 8.01 -24.36 -22.63
CA ALA A 23 8.24 -22.93 -22.48
C ALA A 23 7.10 -21.97 -22.91
N PRO A 24 6.29 -22.23 -23.95
CA PRO A 24 5.29 -21.25 -24.42
C PRO A 24 4.13 -21.07 -23.44
N HIS A 25 3.60 -22.16 -22.89
CA HIS A 25 2.39 -22.12 -22.06
C HIS A 25 2.60 -21.52 -20.67
N ALA A 26 3.79 -21.70 -20.09
CA ALA A 26 4.11 -21.11 -18.78
C ALA A 26 4.34 -19.59 -18.87
N HIS A 27 4.85 -19.10 -20.01
CA HIS A 27 5.02 -17.67 -20.21
C HIS A 27 3.66 -16.98 -20.39
N ASP A 28 2.78 -17.56 -21.22
CA ASP A 28 1.43 -17.04 -21.43
C ASP A 28 0.58 -17.06 -20.13
N GLU A 29 0.70 -18.11 -19.32
CA GLU A 29 0.03 -18.20 -18.01
C GLU A 29 0.54 -17.14 -17.03
N LEU A 30 1.85 -16.90 -17.00
CA LEU A 30 2.45 -15.89 -16.15
C LEU A 30 2.01 -14.47 -16.53
N GLU A 31 1.96 -14.16 -17.83
CA GLU A 31 1.46 -12.86 -18.29
C GLU A 31 -0.02 -12.67 -17.95
N SER A 32 -0.86 -13.69 -18.10
CA SER A 32 -2.26 -13.61 -17.70
C SER A 32 -2.44 -13.34 -16.19
N LEU A 33 -1.61 -13.96 -15.34
CA LEU A 33 -1.65 -13.73 -13.90
C LEU A 33 -1.16 -12.32 -13.53
N ARG A 34 -0.19 -11.78 -14.27
CA ARG A 34 0.29 -10.40 -14.09
C ARG A 34 -0.79 -9.39 -14.48
N GLU A 35 -1.48 -9.60 -15.60
CA GLU A 35 -2.61 -8.75 -15.98
C GLU A 35 -3.75 -8.79 -14.95
N GLU A 36 -3.98 -9.94 -14.31
CA GLU A 36 -4.90 -10.03 -13.19
C GLU A 36 -4.43 -9.25 -11.96
N LEU A 37 -3.15 -9.40 -11.60
CA LEU A 37 -2.55 -8.66 -10.49
C LEU A 37 -2.60 -7.15 -10.72
N ASP A 38 -2.24 -6.67 -11.91
CA ASP A 38 -2.27 -5.25 -12.28
C ASP A 38 -3.69 -4.67 -12.13
N ARG A 39 -4.72 -5.44 -12.48
CA ARG A 39 -6.12 -5.04 -12.25
C ARG A 39 -6.45 -4.93 -10.77
N ILE A 40 -6.01 -5.88 -9.95
CA ILE A 40 -6.20 -5.87 -8.50
C ILE A 40 -5.47 -4.67 -7.88
N ASP A 41 -4.25 -4.39 -8.31
CA ASP A 41 -3.45 -3.26 -7.85
C ASP A 41 -4.11 -1.93 -8.21
N GLY A 42 -4.68 -1.81 -9.42
CA GLY A 42 -5.50 -0.66 -9.80
C GLY A 42 -6.68 -0.44 -8.85
N GLN A 43 -7.42 -1.51 -8.53
CA GLN A 43 -8.54 -1.45 -7.58
C GLN A 43 -8.10 -1.10 -6.15
N LEU A 44 -6.92 -1.57 -5.74
CA LEU A 44 -6.33 -1.23 -4.44
C LEU A 44 -5.99 0.27 -4.39
N LEU A 45 -5.35 0.80 -5.43
CA LEU A 45 -5.02 2.23 -5.52
C LEU A 45 -6.27 3.10 -5.49
N ASP A 46 -7.31 2.73 -6.24
CA ASP A 46 -8.60 3.41 -6.22
C ASP A 46 -9.22 3.38 -4.82
N SER A 47 -9.20 2.23 -4.15
CA SER A 47 -9.74 2.08 -2.78
C SER A 47 -8.97 2.91 -1.76
N VAL A 48 -7.65 3.04 -1.90
CA VAL A 48 -6.81 3.88 -1.04
C VAL A 48 -7.13 5.36 -1.25
N ARG A 49 -7.25 5.81 -2.51
CA ARG A 49 -7.67 7.17 -2.84
C ARG A 49 -9.02 7.50 -2.21
N ASP A 50 -10.02 6.65 -2.43
CA ASP A 50 -11.38 6.85 -1.91
C ASP A 50 -11.40 6.89 -0.37
N ARG A 51 -10.58 6.06 0.28
CA ARG A 51 -10.42 6.09 1.75
C ARG A 51 -9.87 7.44 2.23
N ILE A 52 -8.84 7.96 1.57
CA ILE A 52 -8.23 9.25 1.92
C ILE A 52 -9.24 10.38 1.72
N ASP A 53 -9.99 10.40 0.62
CA ASP A 53 -11.01 11.42 0.33
C ASP A 53 -12.10 11.44 1.40
N VAL A 54 -12.55 10.26 1.85
CA VAL A 54 -13.52 10.16 2.95
C VAL A 54 -12.94 10.69 4.25
N CYS A 55 -11.69 10.36 4.59
CA CYS A 55 -11.01 10.88 5.78
C CYS A 55 -10.87 12.42 5.74
N ALA A 56 -10.47 12.99 4.60
CA ALA A 56 -10.42 14.43 4.40
C ALA A 56 -11.77 15.10 4.67
N ARG A 57 -12.87 14.52 4.15
CA ARG A 57 -14.23 15.01 4.42
C ARG A 57 -14.62 14.87 5.90
N ILE A 58 -14.21 13.80 6.57
CA ILE A 58 -14.41 13.61 8.01
C ILE A 58 -13.67 14.70 8.79
N ALA A 59 -12.44 15.05 8.44
CA ALA A 59 -11.69 16.13 9.11
C ALA A 59 -12.42 17.47 9.00
N VAL A 60 -12.95 17.82 7.82
CA VAL A 60 -13.77 19.04 7.65
C VAL A 60 -14.98 19.05 8.59
N VAL A 61 -15.67 17.91 8.73
CA VAL A 61 -16.80 17.78 9.66
C VAL A 61 -16.35 17.91 11.12
N LYS A 62 -15.27 17.21 11.51
CA LYS A 62 -14.73 17.26 12.87
C LYS A 62 -14.35 18.68 13.27
N ARG A 63 -13.66 19.41 12.38
CA ARG A 63 -13.28 20.81 12.58
C ARG A 63 -14.51 21.71 12.78
N ARG A 64 -15.49 21.65 11.88
CA ARG A 64 -16.72 22.46 11.94
C ARG A 64 -17.53 22.24 13.22
N SER A 65 -17.45 21.03 13.77
CA SER A 65 -18.21 20.62 14.96
C SER A 65 -17.37 20.61 16.24
N ALA A 66 -16.12 21.11 16.21
CA ALA A 66 -15.16 21.07 17.31
C ALA A 66 -14.98 19.66 17.93
N ILE A 67 -15.11 18.61 17.12
CA ILE A 67 -14.89 17.23 17.55
C ILE A 67 -13.37 16.98 17.55
N PRO A 68 -12.81 16.34 18.60
CA PRO A 68 -11.39 16.00 18.65
C PRO A 68 -10.94 15.23 17.41
N MET A 69 -9.79 15.64 16.87
CA MET A 69 -9.26 15.08 15.64
C MET A 69 -8.89 13.60 15.81
N MET A 70 -8.17 13.30 16.90
CA MET A 70 -7.79 11.96 17.29
C MET A 70 -8.90 11.25 18.08
N GLN A 71 -9.27 10.07 17.61
CA GLN A 71 -10.29 9.22 18.22
C GLN A 71 -9.75 7.79 18.40
N PRO A 72 -9.07 7.48 19.53
CA PRO A 72 -8.41 6.18 19.74
C PRO A 72 -9.35 4.98 19.58
N ARG A 73 -10.62 5.13 19.98
CA ARG A 73 -11.64 4.09 19.78
C ARG A 73 -11.86 3.75 18.31
N ARG A 74 -11.80 4.75 17.41
CA ARG A 74 -11.98 4.52 15.97
C ARG A 74 -10.78 3.78 15.38
N VAL A 75 -9.57 4.16 15.78
CA VAL A 75 -8.33 3.47 15.40
C VAL A 75 -8.36 2.00 15.85
N GLY A 76 -8.71 1.74 17.12
CA GLY A 76 -8.86 0.39 17.64
C GLY A 76 -9.87 -0.46 16.85
N ALA A 77 -11.01 0.12 16.48
CA ALA A 77 -12.02 -0.57 15.68
C ALA A 77 -11.52 -0.94 14.26
N VAL A 78 -10.68 -0.10 13.65
CA VAL A 78 -10.09 -0.38 12.33
C VAL A 78 -9.09 -1.54 12.42
N HIS A 79 -8.23 -1.57 13.44
CA HIS A 79 -7.30 -2.68 13.65
C HIS A 79 -8.02 -3.99 13.97
N GLU A 80 -9.07 -3.94 14.79
CA GLU A 80 -9.84 -5.13 15.13
C GLU A 80 -10.55 -5.72 13.90
N HIS A 81 -11.06 -4.85 13.03
CA HIS A 81 -11.61 -5.27 11.74
C HIS A 81 -10.53 -5.92 10.85
N ALA A 82 -9.36 -5.30 10.72
CA ALA A 82 -8.23 -5.84 9.96
C ALA A 82 -7.78 -7.21 10.50
N ARG A 83 -7.69 -7.35 11.83
CA ARG A 83 -7.34 -8.61 12.51
C ARG A 83 -8.35 -9.72 12.20
N SER A 84 -9.65 -9.41 12.34
CA SER A 84 -10.73 -10.37 12.06
C SER A 84 -10.81 -10.72 10.57
N TYR A 85 -10.52 -9.78 9.67
CA TYR A 85 -10.42 -10.06 8.25
C TYR A 85 -9.24 -10.99 7.95
N ALA A 86 -8.04 -10.70 8.47
CA ALA A 86 -6.87 -11.54 8.29
C ALA A 86 -7.15 -12.99 8.70
N GLN A 87 -7.71 -13.20 9.88
CA GLN A 87 -8.02 -14.52 10.41
C GLN A 87 -9.05 -15.30 9.57
N ARG A 88 -10.06 -14.63 9.03
CA ARG A 88 -11.08 -15.28 8.19
C ARG A 88 -10.58 -15.66 6.80
N HIS A 89 -9.55 -14.97 6.30
CA HIS A 89 -9.05 -15.12 4.94
C HIS A 89 -7.64 -15.74 4.88
N ASP A 90 -7.17 -16.32 5.99
CA ASP A 90 -5.84 -16.94 6.12
C ASP A 90 -4.69 -16.01 5.72
N LEU A 91 -4.84 -14.71 6.03
CA LEU A 91 -3.79 -13.71 5.81
C LEU A 91 -3.02 -13.46 7.10
N SER A 92 -1.78 -12.98 6.96
CA SER A 92 -0.98 -12.56 8.11
C SER A 92 -1.64 -11.39 8.84
N VAL A 93 -1.96 -11.60 10.11
CA VAL A 93 -2.50 -10.56 11.02
C VAL A 93 -1.51 -9.42 11.16
N ASP A 94 -0.21 -9.71 11.29
CA ASP A 94 0.83 -8.69 11.42
C ASP A 94 0.95 -7.85 10.14
N PHE A 95 0.84 -8.49 8.97
CA PHE A 95 0.86 -7.78 7.71
C PHE A 95 -0.31 -6.78 7.60
N LEU A 96 -1.55 -7.23 7.87
CA LEU A 96 -2.70 -6.31 7.81
C LEU A 96 -2.65 -5.24 8.90
N ARG A 97 -2.13 -5.54 10.11
CA ARG A 97 -1.89 -4.51 11.12
C ARG A 97 -0.98 -3.41 10.57
N ASN A 98 0.18 -3.79 10.04
CA ASN A 98 1.18 -2.85 9.52
C ASN A 98 0.64 -2.05 8.31
N LEU A 99 -0.13 -2.69 7.43
CA LEU A 99 -0.80 -1.99 6.32
C LEU A 99 -1.75 -0.92 6.84
N TYR A 100 -2.59 -1.26 7.83
CA TYR A 100 -3.52 -0.29 8.40
C TYR A 100 -2.82 0.80 9.22
N ASP A 101 -1.69 0.51 9.87
CA ASP A 101 -0.85 1.53 10.50
C ASP A 101 -0.40 2.58 9.48
N LEU A 102 0.10 2.16 8.31
CA LEU A 102 0.50 3.05 7.22
C LEU A 102 -0.68 3.89 6.69
N LEU A 103 -1.82 3.25 6.43
CA LEU A 103 -3.02 3.93 5.94
C LEU A 103 -3.57 4.95 6.95
N ILE A 104 -3.48 4.65 8.25
CA ILE A 104 -3.91 5.56 9.32
C ILE A 104 -2.95 6.75 9.40
N ALA A 105 -1.64 6.48 9.42
CA ALA A 105 -0.61 7.53 9.48
C ALA A 105 -0.74 8.51 8.30
N GLU A 106 -0.96 8.02 7.09
CA GLU A 106 -1.15 8.88 5.91
C GLU A 106 -2.43 9.72 6.04
N THR A 107 -3.53 9.16 6.55
CA THR A 107 -4.73 9.96 6.78
C THR A 107 -4.52 11.03 7.83
N CYS A 108 -3.84 10.75 8.95
CA CYS A 108 -3.54 11.79 9.93
C CYS A 108 -2.75 12.95 9.30
N ARG A 109 -1.73 12.64 8.49
CA ARG A 109 -0.93 13.65 7.78
C ARG A 109 -1.78 14.53 6.84
N VAL A 110 -2.69 13.91 6.08
CA VAL A 110 -3.60 14.64 5.18
C VAL A 110 -4.60 15.49 5.97
N GLU A 111 -5.15 14.96 7.06
CA GLU A 111 -6.09 15.67 7.92
C GLU A 111 -5.42 16.89 8.58
N ASP A 112 -4.18 16.75 9.08
CA ASP A 112 -3.38 17.84 9.65
C ASP A 112 -3.12 18.94 8.60
N ALA A 113 -2.70 18.57 7.39
CA ALA A 113 -2.45 19.54 6.31
C ALA A 113 -3.70 20.34 5.91
N ILE A 114 -4.89 19.74 5.98
CA ILE A 114 -6.17 20.43 5.72
C ILE A 114 -6.50 21.42 6.83
N ILE A 115 -6.13 21.12 8.07
CA ILE A 115 -6.35 22.02 9.21
C ILE A 115 -5.39 23.21 9.11
N ASP A 116 -4.10 22.95 8.91
CA ASP A 116 -3.03 23.95 8.82
C ASP A 116 -3.24 24.92 7.65
N ALA A 117 -3.69 24.42 6.49
CA ALA A 117 -3.93 25.26 5.32
C ALA A 117 -5.15 26.21 5.46
N VAL A 118 -5.98 26.03 6.49
CA VAL A 118 -7.22 26.79 6.70
C VAL A 118 -7.16 27.64 7.99
N GLU A 119 -6.04 27.66 8.70
CA GLU A 119 -5.70 28.75 9.63
C GLU A 119 -5.14 29.95 8.83
N PRO A 120 -5.82 31.11 8.77
CA PRO A 120 -5.14 32.33 8.38
C PRO A 120 -4.14 32.72 9.49
N PRO A 121 -3.04 33.42 9.18
CA PRO A 121 -2.25 34.06 10.21
C PRO A 121 -3.17 35.01 10.96
N ASP A 122 -3.30 34.82 12.27
CA ASP A 122 -4.02 35.71 13.17
C ASP A 122 -3.28 37.06 13.22
N GLU A 123 -3.48 37.91 12.21
CA GLU A 123 -3.01 39.29 12.22
C GLU A 123 -3.95 40.15 13.09
N LEU A 124 -3.45 40.48 14.29
CA LEU A 124 -3.58 41.80 14.93
C LEU A 124 -4.99 42.42 14.95
N GLY A 125 -5.81 41.99 15.92
CA GLY A 125 -7.18 42.46 16.09
C GLY A 125 -7.51 43.25 17.38
N VAL A 126 -6.58 43.58 18.27
CA VAL A 126 -6.89 44.44 19.45
C VAL A 126 -6.40 45.87 19.23
N ARG A 127 -7.25 46.68 18.61
CA ARG A 127 -7.26 48.13 18.83
C ARG A 127 -8.06 48.40 20.11
N VAL A 128 -7.39 48.82 21.18
CA VAL A 128 -8.05 49.63 22.22
C VAL A 128 -7.50 51.04 22.14
N ARG A 129 -8.39 51.95 21.78
CA ARG A 129 -8.22 53.39 21.80
C ARG A 129 -8.75 53.89 23.15
N ALA A 130 -7.93 54.57 23.94
CA ALA A 130 -8.32 55.53 24.99
C ALA A 130 -7.17 56.54 25.05
N VAL A 131 -7.27 57.81 24.63
CA VAL A 131 -8.14 58.94 25.03
C VAL A 131 -7.98 59.32 26.51
N GLY A 132 -7.39 60.51 26.71
CA GLY A 132 -7.28 61.27 27.96
C GLY A 132 -5.80 61.51 28.34
N GLY A 133 -5.18 62.70 28.24
CA GLY A 133 -5.71 64.06 28.23
C GLY A 133 -5.53 64.67 29.63
N ASP A 134 -4.56 65.58 29.73
CA ASP A 134 -4.06 66.40 30.86
C ASP A 134 -3.23 65.73 31.99
#